data_AF-A0AA43ED04-F1
#
_entry.id   AF-A0AA43ED04-F1
#
_cell.length_a   1.000
_cell.length_b   1.000
_cell.length_c   1.000
_cell.angle_alpha   90.00
_cell.angle_beta   90.00
_cell.angle_gamma   90.00
#
_symmetry.space_group_name_H-M   'P 1'
#
loop_
_entity.id
_entity.type
_entity.pdbx_description
1 polymer ?
#
loop_
_entity_poly.entity_id
_entity_poly.type
_entity_poly.pdbx_seq_one_letter_code
_entity_poly.pdbx_strand_id
1 'polypeptide(L)'
;MTLSFGQILGRRGPGAIAMLLAVLALGGCGEEKTAPKRLAIAYSNDLWGEIRSCGCSEHDLGGLGRRATFLKAVADTTGDMLLVDAGDFFGASINYGVEKADVTLKSMALMGYHAVVIGEDELGFGLDFILRRSRDARLPIVAANLYDAVGDTLIFPASRVVTLPSGLRVGIAGVMSPAIALPPQVAAGSLDIRDPLAAVQPVVDGMRGDVDLVVVLAHMPRGEAQRFTELLRGVDAVFHGHDGKPMRQLRRFGDAYLLELAARGLYMGVAYATLGPDGRVASMQDAVVPMDERFPDDEAIGRLFQAYDFDIAAKERATLPTGVTNVRNLSHSRFQGAEACRECHEDIHAAWSDTRHAHAWETLTDLSREFDRDCTPCHSVGFYKNGGFENVVATPHLTGVQCESCHGNAAGHVRDPDVRPGVEDARSLCRDCHNEDQSPDFEVEAFWKRIDHGPGGAPAGAVKGR
;
A
#
# COMPACT_ATOMS: atom_id res chain seq x y z
N MET A 1 34.90 -12.55 6.35
CA MET A 1 35.03 -11.31 5.56
C MET A 1 33.63 -10.80 5.31
N THR A 2 33.23 -9.77 6.03
CA THR A 2 31.92 -9.13 5.98
C THR A 2 31.85 -8.22 4.75
N LEU A 3 31.09 -8.61 3.74
CA LEU A 3 30.73 -7.72 2.64
C LEU A 3 29.46 -6.95 3.05
N SER A 4 29.51 -5.63 2.91
CA SER A 4 28.35 -4.75 3.10
C SER A 4 27.29 -5.03 2.04
N PHE A 5 26.02 -5.13 2.47
CA PHE A 5 24.83 -5.39 1.66
C PHE A 5 24.67 -4.48 0.42
N GLY A 6 25.33 -3.31 0.40
CA GLY A 6 25.22 -2.32 -0.68
C GLY A 6 25.87 -2.71 -2.02
N GLN A 7 26.77 -3.70 -2.08
CA GLN A 7 27.51 -4.00 -3.31
C GLN A 7 26.85 -5.04 -4.25
N ILE A 8 25.76 -5.69 -3.83
CA ILE A 8 25.09 -6.76 -4.59
C ILE A 8 23.93 -6.23 -5.47
N LEU A 9 23.46 -5.00 -5.22
CA LEU A 9 22.31 -4.36 -5.89
C LEU A 9 22.55 -3.96 -7.37
N GLY A 10 23.75 -4.17 -7.92
CA GLY A 10 24.12 -3.68 -9.26
C GLY A 10 23.80 -4.61 -10.44
N ARG A 11 23.18 -5.78 -10.25
CA ARG A 11 22.95 -6.75 -11.34
C ARG A 11 21.47 -6.90 -11.68
N ARG A 12 21.04 -6.20 -12.73
CA ARG A 12 19.72 -6.34 -13.36
C ARG A 12 19.67 -7.64 -14.17
N GLY A 13 18.88 -8.60 -13.72
CA GLY A 13 18.58 -9.83 -14.46
C GLY A 13 17.93 -10.91 -13.58
N PRO A 14 17.13 -11.83 -14.16
CA PRO A 14 16.39 -12.86 -13.41
C PRO A 14 17.29 -13.79 -12.58
N GLY A 15 18.59 -13.88 -12.90
CA GLY A 15 19.58 -14.62 -12.11
C GLY A 15 20.00 -13.96 -10.79
N ALA A 16 19.74 -12.68 -10.58
CA ALA A 16 20.10 -11.97 -9.34
C ALA A 16 19.14 -12.30 -8.17
N ILE A 17 17.87 -12.60 -8.47
CA ILE A 17 16.87 -13.04 -7.49
C ILE A 17 17.26 -14.41 -6.91
N ALA A 18 17.76 -15.32 -7.75
CA ALA A 18 18.29 -16.62 -7.31
C ALA A 18 19.58 -16.49 -6.47
N MET A 19 20.39 -15.46 -6.70
CA MET A 19 21.68 -15.28 -6.01
C MET A 19 21.52 -14.72 -4.59
N LEU A 20 20.47 -13.95 -4.30
CA LEU A 20 20.17 -13.46 -2.94
C LEU A 20 19.72 -14.61 -2.02
N LEU A 21 19.08 -15.64 -2.58
CA LEU A 21 18.60 -16.83 -1.86
C LEU A 21 19.66 -17.94 -1.76
N ALA A 22 20.59 -18.03 -2.72
CA ALA A 22 21.62 -19.08 -2.76
C ALA A 22 22.79 -18.89 -1.78
N VAL A 23 23.05 -17.67 -1.27
CA VAL A 23 24.23 -17.40 -0.42
C VAL A 23 24.12 -18.02 1.00
N LEU A 24 22.95 -18.55 1.38
CA LEU A 24 22.75 -19.23 2.68
C LEU A 24 22.85 -20.77 2.60
N ALA A 25 23.30 -21.35 1.48
CA ALA A 25 23.30 -22.80 1.22
C ALA A 25 24.69 -23.47 1.10
N LEU A 26 25.79 -22.79 1.45
CA LEU A 26 27.13 -23.40 1.41
C LEU A 26 27.67 -23.68 2.82
N GLY A 27 27.28 -24.85 3.36
CA GLY A 27 27.89 -25.47 4.54
C GLY A 27 28.55 -26.79 4.14
N GLY A 28 29.83 -26.97 4.50
CA GLY A 28 30.72 -27.99 3.97
C GLY A 28 30.41 -29.45 4.35
N CYS A 29 31.09 -30.35 3.66
CA CYS A 29 31.02 -31.80 3.88
C CYS A 29 31.49 -32.20 5.28
N GLY A 30 30.61 -32.85 6.05
CA GLY A 30 30.95 -33.53 7.29
C GLY A 30 29.72 -34.00 8.07
N GLU A 31 29.54 -35.33 8.13
CA GLU A 31 28.50 -36.12 8.85
C GLU A 31 27.03 -35.78 8.53
N GLU A 32 26.19 -36.80 8.33
CA GLU A 32 24.73 -36.67 8.19
C GLU A 32 24.09 -36.18 9.52
N LYS A 33 24.34 -34.91 9.86
CA LYS A 33 23.43 -34.15 10.69
C LYS A 33 22.30 -33.73 9.77
N THR A 34 21.09 -34.23 10.01
CA THR A 34 19.88 -33.77 9.33
C THR A 34 19.92 -32.24 9.23
N ALA A 35 19.95 -31.71 8.01
CA ALA A 35 20.04 -30.28 7.80
C ALA A 35 18.93 -29.58 8.59
N PRO A 36 19.23 -28.45 9.27
CA PRO A 36 18.23 -27.78 10.09
C PRO A 36 17.04 -27.37 9.22
N LYS A 37 15.82 -27.69 9.66
CA LYS A 37 14.60 -27.32 8.95
C LYS A 37 14.50 -25.80 8.90
N ARG A 38 14.16 -25.26 7.74
CA ARG A 38 13.99 -23.82 7.51
C ARG A 38 12.57 -23.55 7.04
N LEU A 39 11.97 -22.49 7.57
CA LEU A 39 10.66 -22.00 7.16
C LEU A 39 10.78 -20.53 6.73
N ALA A 40 10.27 -20.21 5.54
CA ALA A 40 10.02 -18.84 5.16
C ALA A 40 8.63 -18.40 5.64
N ILE A 41 8.56 -17.21 6.23
CA ILE A 41 7.32 -16.57 6.64
C ILE A 41 7.25 -15.23 5.93
N ALA A 42 6.47 -15.17 4.86
CA ALA A 42 6.15 -13.93 4.19
C ALA A 42 5.06 -13.19 4.97
N TYR A 43 5.20 -11.88 5.14
CA TYR A 43 4.27 -11.08 5.91
C TYR A 43 4.05 -9.68 5.33
N SER A 44 2.86 -9.17 5.59
CA SER A 44 2.42 -7.80 5.28
C SER A 44 1.54 -7.22 6.39
N ASN A 45 1.28 -5.92 6.31
CA ASN A 45 0.41 -5.15 7.20
C ASN A 45 -0.02 -3.87 6.47
N ASP A 46 -1.05 -3.20 6.99
CA ASP A 46 -1.40 -1.81 6.71
C ASP A 46 -1.39 -1.49 5.21
N LEU A 47 -2.06 -2.32 4.38
CA LEU A 47 -2.14 -2.05 2.93
C LEU A 47 -2.87 -0.73 2.65
N TRP A 48 -3.80 -0.33 3.52
CA TRP A 48 -4.59 0.90 3.38
C TRP A 48 -5.32 1.01 2.03
N GLY A 49 -5.75 -0.12 1.48
CA GLY A 49 -6.47 -0.17 0.21
C GLY A 49 -5.62 0.19 -1.03
N GLU A 50 -4.30 0.24 -0.90
CA GLU A 50 -3.35 0.54 -1.98
C GLU A 50 -3.18 -0.67 -2.91
N ILE A 51 -4.18 -0.90 -3.76
CA ILE A 51 -4.24 -2.08 -4.62
C ILE A 51 -3.13 -2.11 -5.69
N ARG A 52 -2.59 -0.96 -6.09
CA ARG A 52 -1.61 -0.80 -7.17
C ARG A 52 -0.53 0.21 -6.81
N SER A 53 0.61 0.09 -7.48
CA SER A 53 1.56 1.19 -7.52
C SER A 53 1.03 2.32 -8.43
N CYS A 54 1.37 3.57 -8.09
CA CYS A 54 0.91 4.73 -8.83
C CYS A 54 1.46 4.77 -10.26
N GLY A 55 2.61 4.15 -10.56
CA GLY A 55 3.24 4.18 -11.89
C GLY A 55 3.93 5.51 -12.23
N CYS A 56 3.77 6.53 -11.39
CA CYS A 56 4.12 7.93 -11.69
C CYS A 56 5.33 8.44 -10.88
N SER A 57 5.83 7.68 -9.91
CA SER A 57 6.93 8.05 -9.04
C SER A 57 8.29 7.64 -9.63
N GLU A 58 9.38 8.33 -9.28
CA GLU A 58 10.75 7.88 -9.61
C GLU A 58 11.09 6.53 -8.92
N HIS A 59 10.36 6.20 -7.86
CA HIS A 59 10.39 4.92 -7.15
C HIS A 59 9.00 4.29 -7.14
N ASP A 60 8.66 3.65 -8.25
CA ASP A 60 7.38 2.96 -8.43
C ASP A 60 7.34 1.72 -7.54
N LEU A 61 6.74 1.85 -6.34
CA LEU A 61 6.70 0.82 -5.30
C LEU A 61 5.27 0.39 -4.98
N GLY A 62 5.10 -0.86 -4.57
CA GLY A 62 3.84 -1.42 -4.11
C GLY A 62 3.03 -2.13 -5.20
N GLY A 63 1.76 -2.39 -4.89
CA GLY A 63 0.82 -3.07 -5.76
C GLY A 63 0.69 -4.57 -5.53
N LEU A 64 -0.55 -5.04 -5.52
CA LEU A 64 -0.89 -6.43 -5.26
C LEU A 64 -0.40 -7.38 -6.37
N GLY A 65 -0.26 -6.90 -7.61
CA GLY A 65 0.25 -7.71 -8.72
C GLY A 65 1.71 -8.08 -8.52
N ARG A 66 2.56 -7.11 -8.22
CA ARG A 66 3.97 -7.32 -7.86
C ARG A 66 4.14 -8.23 -6.65
N ARG A 67 3.31 -8.02 -5.62
CA ARG A 67 3.27 -8.87 -4.42
C ARG A 67 3.02 -10.34 -4.78
N ALA A 68 2.03 -10.62 -5.61
CA ALA A 68 1.73 -11.99 -6.04
C ALA A 68 2.90 -12.64 -6.78
N THR A 69 3.56 -11.91 -7.69
CA THR A 69 4.75 -12.39 -8.39
C THR A 69 5.92 -12.67 -7.43
N PHE A 70 6.17 -11.76 -6.50
CA PHE A 70 7.18 -11.95 -5.46
C PHE A 70 6.91 -13.20 -4.61
N LEU A 71 5.68 -13.37 -4.13
CA LEU A 71 5.29 -14.51 -3.29
C LEU A 71 5.44 -15.85 -4.01
N LYS A 72 5.15 -15.90 -5.32
CA LYS A 72 5.43 -17.09 -6.15
C LYS A 72 6.92 -17.40 -6.19
N ALA A 73 7.77 -16.38 -6.42
CA ALA A 73 9.21 -16.56 -6.44
C ALA A 73 9.78 -17.05 -5.08
N VAL A 74 9.23 -16.57 -3.96
CA VAL A 74 9.59 -17.06 -2.62
C VAL A 74 9.18 -18.52 -2.47
N ALA A 75 7.91 -18.85 -2.76
CA ALA A 75 7.39 -20.21 -2.65
C ALA A 75 8.17 -21.23 -3.50
N ASP A 76 8.50 -20.87 -4.74
CA ASP A 76 9.28 -21.69 -5.66
C ASP A 76 10.70 -21.97 -5.15
N THR A 77 11.27 -21.05 -4.38
CA THR A 77 12.64 -21.18 -3.87
C THR A 77 12.70 -21.90 -2.52
N THR A 78 11.71 -21.70 -1.66
CA THR A 78 11.75 -22.22 -0.28
C THR A 78 11.04 -23.56 -0.12
N GLY A 79 10.07 -23.88 -0.98
CA GLY A 79 9.26 -25.11 -0.91
C GLY A 79 8.25 -25.14 0.26
N ASP A 80 8.57 -24.49 1.38
CA ASP A 80 7.66 -24.18 2.49
C ASP A 80 7.61 -22.67 2.72
N MET A 81 6.39 -22.11 2.67
CA MET A 81 6.15 -20.71 2.97
C MET A 81 4.84 -20.55 3.75
N LEU A 82 4.93 -19.89 4.90
CA LEU A 82 3.77 -19.31 5.58
C LEU A 82 3.55 -17.88 5.04
N LEU A 83 2.30 -17.48 4.88
CA LEU A 83 1.91 -16.14 4.41
C LEU A 83 0.88 -15.55 5.36
N VAL A 84 1.18 -14.43 6.01
CA VAL A 84 0.30 -13.80 6.99
C VAL A 84 0.15 -12.30 6.79
N ASP A 85 -0.95 -11.72 7.28
CA ASP A 85 -1.19 -10.27 7.27
C ASP A 85 -1.60 -9.75 8.66
N ALA A 86 -1.01 -8.63 9.08
CA ALA A 86 -1.26 -8.05 10.40
C ALA A 86 -2.40 -7.01 10.44
N GLY A 87 -3.28 -6.94 9.44
CA GLY A 87 -4.50 -6.12 9.45
C GLY A 87 -4.36 -4.78 8.73
N ASP A 88 -5.46 -4.02 8.68
CA ASP A 88 -5.62 -2.77 7.91
C ASP A 88 -5.28 -2.95 6.42
N PHE A 89 -5.80 -4.02 5.83
CA PHE A 89 -5.66 -4.27 4.40
C PHE A 89 -6.70 -3.51 3.57
N PHE A 90 -7.79 -3.06 4.18
CA PHE A 90 -8.64 -2.00 3.63
C PHE A 90 -8.06 -0.63 3.97
N GLY A 91 -8.60 0.42 3.37
CA GLY A 91 -8.22 1.78 3.72
C GLY A 91 -9.44 2.67 3.79
N ALA A 92 -9.31 3.76 4.56
CA ALA A 92 -10.32 4.81 4.68
C ALA A 92 -10.56 5.63 3.39
N SER A 93 -10.13 5.15 2.22
CA SER A 93 -10.22 5.90 0.95
C SER A 93 -11.66 6.30 0.64
N ILE A 94 -11.85 7.60 0.38
CA ILE A 94 -13.12 8.19 -0.03
C ILE A 94 -13.60 7.68 -1.39
N ASN A 95 -12.71 7.15 -2.23
CA ASN A 95 -13.00 6.79 -3.62
C ASN A 95 -13.07 5.27 -3.79
N TYR A 96 -14.27 4.76 -4.07
CA TYR A 96 -14.52 3.36 -4.42
C TYR A 96 -13.97 2.33 -3.41
N GLY A 97 -14.05 2.65 -2.12
CA GLY A 97 -13.51 1.80 -1.06
C GLY A 97 -14.08 0.38 -1.09
N VAL A 98 -15.36 0.21 -1.44
CA VAL A 98 -16.00 -1.13 -1.51
C VAL A 98 -15.40 -1.97 -2.64
N GLU A 99 -15.20 -1.35 -3.80
CA GLU A 99 -14.64 -2.00 -4.98
C GLU A 99 -13.16 -2.35 -4.76
N LYS A 100 -12.41 -1.44 -4.12
CA LYS A 100 -11.03 -1.71 -3.71
C LYS A 100 -10.96 -2.84 -2.68
N ALA A 101 -11.83 -2.85 -1.68
CA ALA A 101 -11.93 -3.94 -0.70
C ALA A 101 -12.19 -5.29 -1.40
N ASP A 102 -13.06 -5.34 -2.40
CA ASP A 102 -13.30 -6.54 -3.18
C ASP A 102 -12.08 -7.01 -3.97
N VAL A 103 -11.34 -6.08 -4.61
CA VAL A 103 -10.09 -6.39 -5.28
C VAL A 103 -9.05 -6.91 -4.29
N THR A 104 -8.90 -6.26 -3.13
CA THR A 104 -7.97 -6.67 -2.07
C THR A 104 -8.27 -8.08 -1.59
N LEU A 105 -9.52 -8.37 -1.19
CA LEU A 105 -9.91 -9.69 -0.69
C LEU A 105 -9.68 -10.79 -1.73
N LYS A 106 -10.08 -10.55 -2.99
CA LYS A 106 -9.86 -11.52 -4.08
C LYS A 106 -8.37 -11.74 -4.34
N SER A 107 -7.57 -10.68 -4.29
CA SER A 107 -6.12 -10.76 -4.48
C SER A 107 -5.45 -11.56 -3.37
N MET A 108 -5.80 -11.30 -2.10
CA MET A 108 -5.30 -12.05 -0.96
C MET A 108 -5.72 -13.52 -1.01
N ALA A 109 -6.96 -13.80 -1.43
CA ALA A 109 -7.42 -15.17 -1.64
C ALA A 109 -6.61 -15.90 -2.74
N LEU A 110 -6.34 -15.24 -3.86
CA LEU A 110 -5.50 -15.78 -4.95
C LEU A 110 -4.05 -16.01 -4.53
N MET A 111 -3.50 -15.15 -3.67
CA MET A 111 -2.15 -15.31 -3.10
C MET A 111 -2.07 -16.42 -2.05
N GLY A 112 -3.20 -16.90 -1.52
CA GLY A 112 -3.25 -17.99 -0.56
C GLY A 112 -2.77 -17.59 0.84
N TYR A 113 -3.22 -16.43 1.35
CA TYR A 113 -2.93 -16.05 2.73
C TYR A 113 -3.37 -17.15 3.72
N HIS A 114 -2.46 -17.50 4.63
CA HIS A 114 -2.66 -18.54 5.62
C HIS A 114 -3.31 -18.02 6.89
N ALA A 115 -3.17 -16.75 7.24
CA ALA A 115 -3.92 -16.13 8.30
C ALA A 115 -3.85 -14.61 8.14
N VAL A 116 -4.93 -13.95 8.51
CA VAL A 116 -4.95 -12.49 8.65
C VAL A 116 -5.60 -12.14 9.98
N VAL A 117 -5.21 -11.04 10.60
CA VAL A 117 -6.03 -10.37 11.62
C VAL A 117 -6.71 -9.17 10.95
N ILE A 118 -7.76 -8.64 11.58
CA ILE A 118 -8.38 -7.38 11.13
C ILE A 118 -7.95 -6.23 12.02
N GLY A 119 -7.94 -5.03 11.45
CA GLY A 119 -7.81 -3.76 12.16
C GLY A 119 -9.08 -2.92 12.09
N GLU A 120 -8.95 -1.65 12.48
CA GLU A 120 -10.06 -0.70 12.44
C GLU A 120 -10.53 -0.39 11.02
N ASP A 121 -9.65 -0.44 10.02
CA ASP A 121 -10.02 -0.07 8.65
C ASP A 121 -10.98 -1.11 8.04
N GLU A 122 -10.84 -2.40 8.40
CA GLU A 122 -11.82 -3.41 8.03
C GLU A 122 -13.18 -3.15 8.70
N LEU A 123 -13.18 -2.73 9.96
CA LEU A 123 -14.38 -2.40 10.72
C LEU A 123 -15.06 -1.12 10.20
N GLY A 124 -14.32 -0.25 9.50
CA GLY A 124 -14.83 0.97 8.88
C GLY A 124 -15.88 0.73 7.79
N PHE A 125 -15.88 -0.47 7.20
CA PHE A 125 -16.92 -0.90 6.26
C PHE A 125 -18.14 -1.53 6.95
N GLY A 126 -18.09 -1.67 8.27
CA GLY A 126 -19.08 -2.34 9.09
C GLY A 126 -18.78 -3.83 9.28
N LEU A 127 -19.02 -4.34 10.50
CA LEU A 127 -18.77 -5.74 10.87
C LEU A 127 -19.42 -6.75 9.91
N ASP A 128 -20.66 -6.46 9.54
CA ASP A 128 -21.47 -7.24 8.61
C ASP A 128 -20.83 -7.37 7.21
N PHE A 129 -20.15 -6.31 6.76
CA PHE A 129 -19.46 -6.30 5.49
C PHE A 129 -18.26 -7.24 5.53
N ILE A 130 -17.35 -7.06 6.51
CA ILE A 130 -16.14 -7.88 6.60
C ILE A 130 -16.49 -9.35 6.85
N LEU A 131 -17.49 -9.66 7.69
CA LEU A 131 -17.93 -11.04 7.93
C LEU A 131 -18.41 -11.74 6.65
N ARG A 132 -19.26 -11.08 5.86
CA ARG A 132 -19.77 -11.67 4.62
C ARG A 132 -18.69 -11.78 3.57
N ARG A 133 -17.95 -10.70 3.32
CA ARG A 133 -16.98 -10.63 2.22
C ARG A 133 -15.77 -11.52 2.46
N SER A 134 -15.25 -11.60 3.69
CA SER A 134 -14.15 -12.51 4.03
C SER A 134 -14.56 -13.98 3.89
N ARG A 135 -15.79 -14.35 4.31
CA ARG A 135 -16.33 -15.70 4.12
C ARG A 135 -16.45 -16.06 2.65
N ASP A 136 -16.98 -15.16 1.84
CA ASP A 136 -17.18 -15.40 0.40
C ASP A 136 -15.83 -15.51 -0.33
N ALA A 137 -14.82 -14.72 0.08
CA ALA A 137 -13.44 -14.81 -0.41
C ALA A 137 -12.64 -15.97 0.21
N ARG A 138 -13.17 -16.65 1.24
CA ARG A 138 -12.49 -17.68 2.06
C ARG A 138 -11.20 -17.18 2.71
N LEU A 139 -11.16 -15.91 3.09
CA LEU A 139 -10.00 -15.32 3.75
C LEU A 139 -9.96 -15.79 5.22
N PRO A 140 -8.83 -16.33 5.71
CA PRO A 140 -8.76 -16.93 7.02
C PRO A 140 -8.45 -15.92 8.12
N ILE A 141 -9.48 -15.26 8.63
CA ILE A 141 -9.36 -14.31 9.73
C ILE A 141 -9.21 -15.06 11.06
N VAL A 142 -8.26 -14.61 11.90
CA VAL A 142 -8.13 -15.02 13.30
C VAL A 142 -8.15 -13.81 14.23
N ALA A 143 -8.91 -13.89 15.33
CA ALA A 143 -8.93 -12.88 16.38
C ALA A 143 -9.38 -13.50 17.70
N ALA A 144 -8.48 -13.59 18.68
CA ALA A 144 -8.71 -14.22 19.98
C ALA A 144 -9.45 -13.33 20.98
N ASN A 145 -9.52 -12.02 20.71
CA ASN A 145 -10.00 -11.04 21.66
C ASN A 145 -11.11 -10.12 21.14
N LEU A 146 -11.73 -10.46 20.00
CA LEU A 146 -12.81 -9.69 19.41
C LEU A 146 -14.17 -10.40 19.57
N TYR A 147 -15.02 -9.85 20.43
CA TYR A 147 -16.30 -10.45 20.81
C TYR A 147 -17.48 -9.60 20.34
N ASP A 148 -18.57 -10.28 19.99
CA ASP A 148 -19.89 -9.67 19.97
C ASP A 148 -20.30 -9.42 21.42
N ALA A 149 -20.48 -8.15 21.78
CA ALA A 149 -20.78 -7.74 23.15
C ALA A 149 -22.17 -8.20 23.61
N VAL A 150 -23.09 -8.48 22.69
CA VAL A 150 -24.45 -8.94 23.03
C VAL A 150 -24.44 -10.44 23.35
N GLY A 151 -23.87 -11.25 22.46
CA GLY A 151 -23.84 -12.70 22.59
C GLY A 151 -22.74 -13.22 23.51
N ASP A 152 -21.76 -12.40 23.88
CA ASP A 152 -20.52 -12.82 24.55
C ASP A 152 -19.78 -13.93 23.78
N THR A 153 -19.76 -13.81 22.45
CA THR A 153 -19.20 -14.82 21.54
C THR A 153 -18.08 -14.24 20.69
N LEU A 154 -17.06 -15.06 20.43
CA LEU A 154 -16.00 -14.70 19.51
C LEU A 154 -16.56 -14.51 18.10
N ILE A 155 -16.20 -13.40 17.47
CA ILE A 155 -16.61 -13.06 16.09
C ILE A 155 -15.84 -13.90 15.07
N PHE A 156 -14.56 -14.15 15.33
CA PHE A 156 -13.67 -14.95 14.48
C PHE A 156 -13.05 -16.09 15.30
N PRO A 157 -12.58 -17.17 14.66
CA PRO A 157 -11.75 -18.16 15.34
C PRO A 157 -10.56 -17.50 16.04
N ALA A 158 -10.29 -17.89 17.29
CA ALA A 158 -9.18 -17.32 18.05
C ALA A 158 -7.81 -17.65 17.45
N SER A 159 -7.70 -18.83 16.84
CA SER A 159 -6.47 -19.33 16.23
C SER A 159 -6.79 -20.35 15.13
N ARG A 160 -5.74 -20.75 14.42
CA ARG A 160 -5.74 -21.87 13.50
C ARG A 160 -4.38 -22.54 13.45
N VAL A 161 -4.36 -23.81 13.02
CA VAL A 161 -3.12 -24.54 12.72
C VAL A 161 -3.03 -24.77 11.22
N VAL A 162 -1.86 -24.48 10.66
CA VAL A 162 -1.54 -24.69 9.24
C VAL A 162 -0.47 -25.77 9.15
N THR A 163 -0.69 -26.77 8.31
CA THR A 163 0.33 -27.78 7.98
C THR A 163 0.89 -27.47 6.60
N LEU A 164 2.19 -27.19 6.53
CA LEU A 164 2.90 -26.83 5.31
C LEU A 164 3.28 -28.09 4.50
N PRO A 165 3.69 -27.96 3.23
CA PRO A 165 4.06 -29.09 2.38
C PRO A 165 5.08 -30.08 2.99
N SER A 166 6.04 -29.61 3.78
CA SER A 166 6.98 -30.50 4.51
C SER A 166 6.39 -31.24 5.71
N GLY A 167 5.14 -30.95 6.09
CA GLY A 167 4.49 -31.45 7.29
C GLY A 167 4.73 -30.59 8.54
N LEU A 168 5.48 -29.47 8.42
CA LEU A 168 5.62 -28.51 9.53
C LEU A 168 4.25 -27.92 9.91
N ARG A 169 3.96 -27.91 11.22
CA ARG A 169 2.73 -27.38 11.78
C ARG A 169 2.99 -26.03 12.42
N VAL A 170 2.27 -25.01 11.98
CA VAL A 170 2.33 -23.65 12.51
C VAL A 170 1.00 -23.30 13.17
N GLY A 171 1.02 -23.00 14.47
CA GLY A 171 -0.08 -22.39 15.19
C GLY A 171 -0.09 -20.87 14.99
N ILE A 172 -1.24 -20.32 14.65
CA ILE A 172 -1.40 -18.90 14.34
C ILE A 172 -2.58 -18.36 15.13
N ALA A 173 -2.38 -17.31 15.92
CA ALA A 173 -3.44 -16.58 16.60
C ALA A 173 -3.41 -15.10 16.20
N GLY A 174 -4.51 -14.38 16.41
CA GLY A 174 -4.61 -12.95 16.11
C GLY A 174 -5.16 -12.16 17.29
N VAL A 175 -4.76 -10.89 17.42
CA VAL A 175 -5.31 -9.96 18.41
C VAL A 175 -5.37 -8.54 17.86
N MET A 176 -6.35 -7.76 18.32
CA MET A 176 -6.49 -6.32 18.06
C MET A 176 -6.46 -5.54 19.37
N SER A 177 -5.76 -4.41 19.46
CA SER A 177 -5.74 -3.62 20.70
C SER A 177 -7.07 -2.91 20.98
N PRO A 178 -7.56 -2.92 22.24
CA PRO A 178 -8.71 -2.10 22.65
C PRO A 178 -8.38 -0.61 22.77
N ALA A 179 -7.09 -0.22 22.66
CA ALA A 179 -6.69 1.19 22.65
C ALA A 179 -6.93 1.89 21.31
N ILE A 180 -7.24 1.11 20.27
CA ILE A 180 -7.56 1.62 18.93
C ILE A 180 -8.98 2.20 18.93
N ALA A 181 -9.13 3.41 18.39
CA ALA A 181 -10.43 4.04 18.24
C ALA A 181 -11.22 3.35 17.14
N LEU A 182 -12.40 2.83 17.48
CA LEU A 182 -13.27 2.19 16.51
C LEU A 182 -13.95 3.21 15.59
N PRO A 183 -14.14 2.87 14.31
CA PRO A 183 -14.76 3.76 13.34
C PRO A 183 -16.26 3.92 13.64
N PRO A 184 -16.89 5.03 13.20
CA PRO A 184 -18.29 5.34 13.54
C PRO A 184 -19.32 4.33 13.01
N GLN A 185 -18.93 3.49 12.04
CA GLN A 185 -19.74 2.41 11.51
C GLN A 185 -19.90 1.26 12.51
N VAL A 186 -19.04 1.16 13.53
CA VAL A 186 -19.22 0.23 14.63
C VAL A 186 -20.10 0.88 15.70
N ALA A 187 -21.28 0.30 15.93
CA ALA A 187 -22.20 0.81 16.95
C ALA A 187 -21.56 0.72 18.35
N ALA A 188 -21.69 1.79 19.14
CA ALA A 188 -21.17 1.82 20.50
C ALA A 188 -21.72 0.66 21.33
N GLY A 189 -20.82 -0.11 21.95
CA GLY A 189 -21.17 -1.29 22.75
C GLY A 189 -21.61 -2.52 21.94
N SER A 190 -21.44 -2.53 20.62
CA SER A 190 -21.67 -3.75 19.81
C SER A 190 -20.49 -4.72 19.80
N LEU A 191 -19.28 -4.21 20.03
CA LEU A 191 -18.05 -5.01 20.11
C LEU A 191 -17.43 -4.90 21.50
N ASP A 192 -16.91 -6.01 22.00
CA ASP A 192 -16.04 -6.08 23.18
C ASP A 192 -14.64 -6.54 22.73
N ILE A 193 -13.68 -5.61 22.72
CA ILE A 193 -12.27 -5.91 22.47
C ILE A 193 -11.60 -6.14 23.83
N ARG A 194 -11.32 -7.40 24.13
CA ARG A 194 -10.74 -7.79 25.42
C ARG A 194 -9.24 -7.56 25.45
N ASP A 195 -8.66 -7.56 26.66
CA ASP A 195 -7.21 -7.48 26.86
C ASP A 195 -6.48 -8.51 25.97
N PRO A 196 -5.60 -8.07 25.05
CA PRO A 196 -4.97 -8.96 24.08
C PRO A 196 -4.17 -10.10 24.72
N LEU A 197 -3.41 -9.80 25.78
CA LEU A 197 -2.53 -10.78 26.42
C LEU A 197 -3.32 -11.85 27.17
N ALA A 198 -4.32 -11.43 27.96
CA ALA A 198 -5.19 -12.34 28.71
C ALA A 198 -6.03 -13.23 27.78
N ALA A 199 -6.45 -12.71 26.62
CA ALA A 199 -7.22 -13.47 25.65
C ALA A 199 -6.38 -14.50 24.87
N VAL A 200 -5.17 -14.12 24.45
CA VAL A 200 -4.36 -14.97 23.54
C VAL A 200 -3.45 -15.97 24.27
N GLN A 201 -3.00 -15.67 25.49
CA GLN A 201 -2.08 -16.56 26.22
C GLN A 201 -2.65 -17.99 26.40
N PRO A 202 -3.92 -18.19 26.83
CA PRO A 202 -4.49 -19.53 26.93
C PRO A 202 -4.59 -20.25 25.58
N VAL A 203 -4.82 -19.50 24.50
CA VAL A 203 -4.90 -20.04 23.13
C VAL A 203 -3.52 -20.52 22.68
N VAL A 204 -2.47 -19.74 22.94
CA VAL A 204 -1.08 -20.11 22.68
C VAL A 204 -0.68 -21.34 23.50
N ASP A 205 -0.95 -21.32 24.81
CA ASP A 205 -0.64 -22.43 25.72
C ASP A 205 -1.32 -23.74 25.26
N GLY A 206 -2.57 -23.65 24.78
CA GLY A 206 -3.35 -24.79 24.29
C GLY A 206 -2.82 -25.40 23.00
N MET A 207 -2.19 -24.63 22.10
CA MET A 207 -1.69 -25.15 20.81
C MET A 207 -0.18 -25.43 20.79
N ARG A 208 0.61 -24.83 21.70
CA ARG A 208 2.08 -24.87 21.68
C ARG A 208 2.68 -26.27 21.63
N GLY A 209 2.06 -27.24 22.31
CA GLY A 209 2.54 -28.62 22.37
C GLY A 209 2.29 -29.43 21.09
N ASP A 210 1.38 -28.96 20.24
CA ASP A 210 0.95 -29.66 19.03
C ASP A 210 1.59 -29.09 17.75
N VAL A 211 2.37 -28.01 17.84
CA VAL A 211 2.91 -27.29 16.68
C VAL A 211 4.41 -27.05 16.81
N ASP A 212 5.09 -26.98 15.67
CA ASP A 212 6.52 -26.69 15.59
C ASP A 212 6.79 -25.19 15.85
N LEU A 213 5.87 -24.32 15.39
CA LEU A 213 5.98 -22.88 15.50
C LEU A 213 4.66 -22.27 15.99
N VAL A 214 4.72 -21.26 16.86
CA VAL A 214 3.59 -20.38 17.17
C VAL A 214 3.90 -18.96 16.74
N VAL A 215 3.00 -18.37 15.95
CA VAL A 215 3.05 -16.97 15.57
C VAL A 215 1.77 -16.25 15.98
N VAL A 216 1.89 -14.95 16.28
CA VAL A 216 0.75 -14.10 16.61
C VAL A 216 0.71 -12.88 15.69
N LEU A 217 -0.46 -12.60 15.13
CA LEU A 217 -0.75 -11.40 14.36
C LEU A 217 -1.33 -10.36 15.31
N ALA A 218 -0.68 -9.21 15.45
CA ALA A 218 -0.98 -8.21 16.46
C ALA A 218 -1.23 -6.86 15.81
N HIS A 219 -2.50 -6.46 15.78
CA HIS A 219 -2.92 -5.16 15.27
C HIS A 219 -3.08 -4.18 16.44
N MET A 220 -2.03 -3.41 16.76
CA MET A 220 -1.97 -2.60 17.98
C MET A 220 -0.92 -1.49 17.89
N PRO A 221 -1.03 -0.42 18.70
CA PRO A 221 0.02 0.60 18.79
C PRO A 221 1.39 -0.01 19.07
N ARG A 222 2.43 0.45 18.37
CA ARG A 222 3.77 -0.13 18.45
C ARG A 222 4.34 -0.25 19.86
N GLY A 223 4.11 0.75 20.70
CA GLY A 223 4.56 0.71 22.11
C GLY A 223 3.91 -0.41 22.90
N GLU A 224 2.65 -0.72 22.60
CA GLU A 224 1.93 -1.87 23.15
C GLU A 224 2.47 -3.18 22.58
N ALA A 225 2.70 -3.27 21.26
CA ALA A 225 3.25 -4.46 20.60
C ALA A 225 4.57 -4.95 21.21
N GLN A 226 5.48 -4.02 21.54
CA GLN A 226 6.75 -4.35 22.18
C GLN A 226 6.54 -4.99 23.56
N ARG A 227 5.69 -4.37 24.39
CA ARG A 227 5.39 -4.88 25.74
C ARG A 227 4.60 -6.19 25.68
N PHE A 228 3.65 -6.30 24.77
CA PHE A 228 2.90 -7.52 24.51
C PHE A 228 3.82 -8.68 24.13
N THR A 229 4.75 -8.44 23.19
CA THR A 229 5.73 -9.45 22.74
C THR A 229 6.67 -9.88 23.88
N GLU A 230 7.10 -8.94 24.72
CA GLU A 230 7.95 -9.24 25.88
C GLU A 230 7.26 -10.11 26.94
N LEU A 231 5.94 -9.95 27.11
CA LEU A 231 5.17 -10.64 28.14
C LEU A 231 4.53 -11.97 27.67
N LEU A 232 4.25 -12.10 26.38
CA LEU A 232 3.60 -13.28 25.81
C LEU A 232 4.57 -14.47 25.80
N ARG A 233 4.15 -15.59 26.40
CA ARG A 233 4.96 -16.81 26.50
C ARG A 233 4.56 -17.84 25.47
N GLY A 234 5.51 -18.67 25.05
CA GLY A 234 5.27 -19.80 24.14
C GLY A 234 5.11 -19.41 22.67
N VAL A 235 5.25 -18.13 22.34
CA VAL A 235 5.24 -17.60 20.97
C VAL A 235 6.67 -17.48 20.44
N ASP A 236 6.87 -17.73 19.15
CA ASP A 236 8.17 -17.58 18.49
C ASP A 236 8.30 -16.22 17.79
N ALA A 237 7.20 -15.73 17.20
CA ALA A 237 7.18 -14.46 16.47
C ALA A 237 5.83 -13.75 16.58
N VAL A 238 5.88 -12.42 16.64
CA VAL A 238 4.74 -11.51 16.59
C VAL A 238 4.88 -10.63 15.35
N PHE A 239 3.87 -10.62 14.50
CA PHE A 239 3.77 -9.77 13.30
C PHE A 239 2.88 -8.58 13.62
N HIS A 240 3.42 -7.38 13.47
CA HIS A 240 2.79 -6.14 13.90
C HIS A 240 2.20 -5.34 12.72
N GLY A 241 1.02 -4.78 12.94
CA GLY A 241 0.36 -3.75 12.09
C GLY A 241 -0.22 -2.63 12.94
N HIS A 242 -0.93 -1.66 12.32
CA HIS A 242 -1.58 -0.45 12.85
C HIS A 242 -0.79 0.85 12.65
N ASP A 243 0.51 0.88 12.99
CA ASP A 243 1.24 2.16 13.06
C ASP A 243 1.68 2.70 11.68
N GLY A 244 1.86 1.83 10.66
CA GLY A 244 2.43 2.17 9.35
C GLY A 244 3.82 2.86 9.35
N LYS A 245 4.51 2.87 10.49
CA LYS A 245 5.76 3.61 10.73
C LYS A 245 6.98 2.93 10.11
N PRO A 246 8.11 3.66 9.94
CA PRO A 246 9.29 3.14 9.28
C PRO A 246 9.83 1.86 9.93
N MET A 247 10.21 0.96 9.03
CA MET A 247 10.71 -0.39 9.32
C MET A 247 11.93 -0.32 10.24
N ARG A 248 12.01 -1.26 11.18
CA ARG A 248 13.19 -1.44 12.03
C ARG A 248 13.73 -2.84 11.87
N GLN A 249 15.02 -2.97 12.17
CA GLN A 249 15.67 -4.28 12.21
C GLN A 249 14.91 -5.21 13.14
N LEU A 250 14.79 -6.48 12.74
CA LEU A 250 14.25 -7.56 13.55
C LEU A 250 14.88 -7.57 14.95
N ARG A 251 14.03 -7.62 15.98
CA ARG A 251 14.46 -7.63 17.38
C ARG A 251 13.72 -8.70 18.15
N ARG A 252 14.43 -9.25 19.14
CA ARG A 252 13.85 -10.16 20.12
C ARG A 252 13.38 -9.37 21.34
N PHE A 253 12.16 -9.65 21.80
CA PHE A 253 11.56 -9.14 23.02
C PHE A 253 11.16 -10.35 23.87
N GLY A 254 11.83 -10.54 25.01
CA GLY A 254 11.73 -11.78 25.76
C GLY A 254 12.18 -12.98 24.89
N ASP A 255 11.31 -13.97 24.77
CA ASP A 255 11.59 -15.19 24.00
C ASP A 255 11.23 -15.08 22.51
N ALA A 256 10.50 -14.04 22.09
CA ALA A 256 9.89 -13.95 20.78
C ALA A 256 10.47 -12.83 19.92
N TYR A 257 10.37 -12.97 18.60
CA TYR A 257 10.73 -11.94 17.65
C TYR A 257 9.54 -11.01 17.37
N LEU A 258 9.78 -9.69 17.30
CA LEU A 258 8.80 -8.73 16.81
C LEU A 258 9.18 -8.31 15.38
N LEU A 259 8.24 -8.46 14.46
CA LEU A 259 8.39 -8.12 13.05
C LEU A 259 7.50 -6.93 12.71
N GLU A 260 8.14 -5.84 12.28
CA GLU A 260 7.51 -4.57 11.91
C GLU A 260 7.77 -4.32 10.42
N LEU A 261 6.79 -3.78 9.70
CA LEU A 261 6.91 -3.48 8.27
C LEU A 261 6.16 -2.18 7.93
N ALA A 262 6.63 -1.46 6.91
CA ALA A 262 6.00 -0.22 6.46
C ALA A 262 4.66 -0.49 5.78
N ALA A 263 3.76 0.49 5.87
CA ALA A 263 2.41 0.44 5.29
C ALA A 263 2.39 0.54 3.76
N ARG A 264 1.15 0.60 3.23
CA ARG A 264 0.77 0.85 1.83
C ARG A 264 1.22 -0.23 0.85
N GLY A 265 1.65 -1.37 1.39
CA GLY A 265 2.15 -2.49 0.60
C GLY A 265 3.41 -2.20 -0.21
N LEU A 266 4.15 -1.13 0.11
CA LEU A 266 5.38 -0.72 -0.58
C LEU A 266 6.48 -1.78 -0.46
N TYR A 267 6.44 -2.56 0.62
CA TYR A 267 7.39 -3.60 0.94
C TYR A 267 6.68 -4.91 1.29
N MET A 268 7.39 -6.02 1.11
CA MET A 268 7.06 -7.31 1.71
C MET A 268 8.18 -7.73 2.66
N GLY A 269 7.81 -8.23 3.83
CA GLY A 269 8.74 -8.87 4.74
C GLY A 269 8.82 -10.37 4.48
N VAL A 270 10.01 -10.95 4.59
CA VAL A 270 10.19 -12.41 4.63
C VAL A 270 11.14 -12.75 5.76
N ALA A 271 10.62 -13.48 6.75
CA ALA A 271 11.40 -14.01 7.85
C ALA A 271 11.79 -15.48 7.59
N TYR A 272 13.07 -15.80 7.77
CA TYR A 272 13.60 -17.15 7.68
C TYR A 272 13.85 -17.69 9.08
N ALA A 273 12.94 -18.56 9.53
CA ALA A 273 13.09 -19.28 10.80
C ALA A 273 13.95 -20.52 10.57
N THR A 274 14.99 -20.68 11.38
CA THR A 274 15.77 -21.93 11.47
C THR A 274 15.34 -22.68 12.71
N LEU A 275 14.80 -23.89 12.54
CA LEU A 275 14.35 -24.74 13.63
C LEU A 275 15.51 -25.58 14.17
N GLY A 276 15.58 -25.68 15.50
CA GLY A 276 16.50 -26.54 16.24
C GLY A 276 16.04 -28.01 16.27
N PRO A 277 16.87 -28.92 16.83
CA PRO A 277 16.54 -30.34 16.94
C PRO A 277 15.31 -30.63 17.83
N ASP A 278 14.95 -29.71 18.71
CA ASP A 278 13.77 -29.74 19.58
C ASP A 278 12.50 -29.22 18.88
N GLY A 279 12.60 -28.89 17.60
CA GLY A 279 11.50 -28.32 16.81
C GLY A 279 11.24 -26.83 17.05
N ARG A 280 12.00 -26.17 17.93
CA ARG A 280 11.81 -24.75 18.26
C ARG A 280 12.63 -23.83 17.38
N VAL A 281 12.28 -22.54 17.29
CA VAL A 281 13.08 -21.56 16.56
C VAL A 281 14.42 -21.33 17.27
N ALA A 282 15.51 -21.76 16.63
CA ALA A 282 16.87 -21.51 17.09
C ALA A 282 17.34 -20.09 16.71
N SER A 283 16.92 -19.61 15.54
CA SER A 283 17.20 -18.24 15.09
C SER A 283 16.21 -17.81 14.01
N MET A 284 16.01 -16.49 13.89
CA MET A 284 15.24 -15.87 12.83
C MET A 284 16.01 -14.70 12.25
N GLN A 285 15.93 -14.53 10.93
CA GLN A 285 16.45 -13.38 10.19
C GLN A 285 15.35 -12.90 9.25
N ASP A 286 15.24 -11.60 9.03
CA ASP A 286 14.29 -11.02 8.10
C ASP A 286 14.97 -10.36 6.90
N ALA A 287 14.25 -10.31 5.79
CA ALA A 287 14.56 -9.51 4.64
C ALA A 287 13.33 -8.68 4.29
N VAL A 288 13.53 -7.39 4.10
CA VAL A 288 12.48 -6.50 3.64
C VAL A 288 12.73 -6.13 2.19
N VAL A 289 11.74 -6.42 1.35
CA VAL A 289 11.87 -6.36 -0.11
C VAL A 289 10.95 -5.26 -0.64
N PRO A 290 11.47 -4.22 -1.30
CA PRO A 290 10.62 -3.24 -1.97
C PRO A 290 9.92 -3.88 -3.17
N MET A 291 8.62 -3.64 -3.28
CA MET A 291 7.76 -4.10 -4.37
C MET A 291 7.92 -3.19 -5.59
N ASP A 292 9.10 -3.23 -6.20
CA ASP A 292 9.47 -2.40 -7.35
C ASP A 292 9.35 -3.15 -8.69
N GLU A 293 9.76 -2.49 -9.77
CA GLU A 293 9.75 -2.98 -11.16
C GLU A 293 10.44 -4.33 -11.40
N ARG A 294 11.25 -4.83 -10.45
CA ARG A 294 11.85 -6.17 -10.57
C ARG A 294 10.79 -7.27 -10.53
N PHE A 295 9.62 -6.99 -9.97
CA PHE A 295 8.49 -7.90 -9.92
C PHE A 295 7.41 -7.40 -10.90
N PRO A 296 7.25 -8.04 -12.07
CA PRO A 296 6.13 -7.71 -12.96
C PRO A 296 4.79 -8.03 -12.27
N ASP A 297 3.72 -7.35 -12.67
CA ASP A 297 2.40 -7.64 -12.14
C ASP A 297 1.93 -9.04 -12.55
N ASP A 298 1.41 -9.79 -11.58
CA ASP A 298 0.78 -11.08 -11.81
C ASP A 298 -0.44 -10.96 -12.73
N GLU A 299 -0.56 -11.85 -13.71
CA GLU A 299 -1.65 -11.81 -14.70
C GLU A 299 -3.06 -11.98 -14.08
N ALA A 300 -3.21 -12.81 -13.05
CA ALA A 300 -4.51 -13.03 -12.43
C ALA A 300 -4.95 -11.81 -11.62
N ILE A 301 -4.01 -11.17 -10.92
CA ILE A 301 -4.26 -9.90 -10.24
C ILE A 301 -4.49 -8.77 -11.27
N GLY A 302 -3.73 -8.73 -12.35
CA GLY A 302 -3.93 -7.81 -13.47
C GLY A 302 -5.32 -7.89 -14.10
N ARG A 303 -5.95 -9.07 -14.11
CA ARG A 303 -7.36 -9.21 -14.52
C ARG A 303 -8.35 -8.63 -13.50
N LEU A 304 -8.08 -8.74 -12.20
CA LEU A 304 -8.90 -8.07 -11.17
C LEU A 304 -8.84 -6.56 -11.32
N PHE A 305 -7.66 -6.05 -11.65
CA PHE A 305 -7.41 -4.65 -11.93
C PHE A 305 -8.20 -4.16 -13.15
N GLN A 306 -8.13 -4.86 -14.27
CA GLN A 306 -8.91 -4.50 -15.47
C GLN A 306 -10.43 -4.50 -15.19
N ALA A 307 -10.92 -5.48 -14.43
CA ALA A 307 -12.33 -5.54 -14.05
C ALA A 307 -12.72 -4.35 -13.16
N TYR A 308 -11.88 -3.99 -12.18
CA TYR A 308 -12.07 -2.81 -11.36
C TYR A 308 -12.12 -1.53 -12.21
N ASP A 309 -11.15 -1.32 -13.10
CA ASP A 309 -11.09 -0.12 -13.95
C ASP A 309 -12.34 0.00 -14.83
N PHE A 310 -12.80 -1.13 -15.39
CA PHE A 310 -14.03 -1.18 -16.17
C PHE A 310 -15.27 -0.80 -15.34
N ASP A 311 -15.40 -1.35 -14.13
CA ASP A 311 -16.53 -1.06 -13.24
C ASP A 311 -16.54 0.41 -12.79
N ILE A 312 -15.37 0.96 -12.47
CA ILE A 312 -15.23 2.38 -12.11
C ILE A 312 -15.57 3.28 -13.29
N ALA A 313 -15.02 3.00 -14.47
CA ALA A 313 -15.33 3.76 -15.69
C ALA A 313 -16.82 3.71 -16.03
N ALA A 314 -17.48 2.56 -15.86
CA ALA A 314 -18.92 2.42 -16.09
C ALA A 314 -19.74 3.28 -15.11
N LYS A 315 -19.36 3.30 -13.82
CA LYS A 315 -20.02 4.12 -12.78
C LYS A 315 -19.86 5.60 -13.05
N GLU A 316 -18.65 6.06 -13.36
CA GLU A 316 -18.40 7.47 -13.66
C GLU A 316 -19.10 7.89 -14.96
N ARG A 317 -19.08 7.06 -16.00
CA ARG A 317 -19.84 7.36 -17.23
C ARG A 317 -21.34 7.48 -16.99
N ALA A 318 -21.89 6.71 -16.04
CA ALA A 318 -23.30 6.80 -15.69
C ALA A 318 -23.67 8.08 -14.92
N THR A 319 -22.70 8.77 -14.30
CA THR A 319 -22.92 10.08 -13.65
C THR A 319 -22.75 11.25 -14.61
N LEU A 320 -22.16 11.02 -15.80
CA LEU A 320 -21.99 12.06 -16.80
C LEU A 320 -23.35 12.57 -17.30
N PRO A 321 -23.51 13.89 -17.51
CA PRO A 321 -24.72 14.43 -18.10
C PRO A 321 -24.97 13.79 -19.48
N THR A 322 -26.15 13.21 -19.68
CA THR A 322 -26.54 12.55 -20.95
C THR A 322 -26.96 13.55 -22.04
N GLY A 323 -27.05 14.84 -21.69
CA GLY A 323 -27.21 15.93 -22.64
C GLY A 323 -25.93 16.75 -22.73
N VAL A 324 -25.74 17.47 -23.84
CA VAL A 324 -24.76 18.56 -23.92
C VAL A 324 -25.13 19.56 -22.83
N THR A 325 -24.56 19.44 -21.65
CA THR A 325 -24.51 20.55 -20.72
C THR A 325 -23.77 21.63 -21.49
N ASN A 326 -24.49 22.69 -21.87
CA ASN A 326 -23.89 23.94 -22.33
C ASN A 326 -22.66 24.13 -21.47
N VAL A 327 -21.47 24.07 -22.10
CA VAL A 327 -20.20 24.43 -21.47
C VAL A 327 -20.54 25.67 -20.67
N ARG A 328 -20.58 25.55 -19.34
CA ARG A 328 -20.93 26.69 -18.48
C ARG A 328 -20.03 27.79 -18.97
N ASN A 329 -20.64 28.88 -19.44
CA ASN A 329 -19.96 29.98 -20.14
C ASN A 329 -18.56 30.15 -19.54
N LEU A 330 -17.50 29.77 -20.26
CA LEU A 330 -16.13 29.68 -19.71
C LEU A 330 -15.71 31.00 -19.05
N SER A 331 -16.31 32.09 -19.51
CA SER A 331 -16.25 33.43 -18.92
C SER A 331 -16.58 33.50 -17.42
N HIS A 332 -17.29 32.53 -16.84
CA HIS A 332 -17.61 32.43 -15.41
C HIS A 332 -16.88 31.29 -14.70
N SER A 333 -16.12 30.46 -15.43
CA SER A 333 -15.30 29.42 -14.81
C SER A 333 -14.24 30.07 -13.91
N ARG A 334 -13.91 29.40 -12.81
CA ARG A 334 -12.83 29.84 -11.92
C ARG A 334 -11.47 29.42 -12.46
N PHE A 335 -11.42 28.33 -13.21
CA PHE A 335 -10.22 27.86 -13.89
C PHE A 335 -10.43 28.02 -15.40
N GLN A 336 -9.47 28.69 -16.04
CA GLN A 336 -9.54 29.10 -17.44
C GLN A 336 -8.83 28.12 -18.38
N GLY A 337 -7.86 27.37 -17.85
CA GLY A 337 -7.03 26.45 -18.60
C GLY A 337 -5.86 27.13 -19.33
N ALA A 338 -4.90 26.32 -19.77
CA ALA A 338 -3.63 26.77 -20.34
C ALA A 338 -3.79 27.57 -21.64
N GLU A 339 -4.76 27.22 -22.48
CA GLU A 339 -5.01 27.95 -23.75
C GLU A 339 -5.45 29.40 -23.51
N ALA A 340 -6.17 29.69 -22.42
CA ALA A 340 -6.50 31.08 -22.05
C ALA A 340 -5.25 31.87 -21.66
N CYS A 341 -4.27 31.22 -21.02
CA CYS A 341 -2.99 31.85 -20.68
C CYS A 341 -2.13 32.11 -21.92
N ARG A 342 -2.19 31.22 -22.92
CA ARG A 342 -1.44 31.33 -24.17
C ARG A 342 -1.71 32.62 -24.94
N GLU A 343 -2.92 33.18 -24.84
CA GLU A 343 -3.30 34.42 -25.53
C GLU A 343 -2.37 35.61 -25.20
N CYS A 344 -1.81 35.63 -23.98
CA CYS A 344 -0.87 36.68 -23.52
C CYS A 344 0.53 36.14 -23.19
N HIS A 345 0.68 34.83 -22.99
CA HIS A 345 1.90 34.18 -22.51
C HIS A 345 2.37 33.04 -23.43
N GLU A 346 2.43 33.29 -24.74
CA GLU A 346 2.77 32.27 -25.74
C GLU A 346 4.10 31.56 -25.47
N ASP A 347 5.17 32.31 -25.16
CA ASP A 347 6.50 31.74 -24.89
C ASP A 347 6.52 30.85 -23.64
N ILE A 348 5.82 31.27 -22.58
CA ILE A 348 5.70 30.50 -21.32
C ILE A 348 4.89 29.23 -21.58
N HIS A 349 3.78 29.36 -22.31
CA HIS A 349 2.93 28.23 -22.65
C HIS A 349 3.70 27.20 -23.47
N ALA A 350 4.48 27.64 -24.47
CA ALA A 350 5.32 26.75 -25.27
C ALA A 350 6.36 26.00 -24.43
N ALA A 351 7.00 26.69 -23.47
CA ALA A 351 7.93 26.04 -22.54
C ALA A 351 7.22 25.02 -21.63
N TRP A 352 6.03 25.34 -21.14
CA TRP A 352 5.22 24.43 -20.32
C TRP A 352 4.71 23.21 -21.12
N SER A 353 4.29 23.39 -22.37
CA SER A 353 3.71 22.32 -23.18
C SER A 353 4.68 21.17 -23.45
N ASP A 354 6.00 21.42 -23.40
CA ASP A 354 7.03 20.38 -23.55
C ASP A 354 7.29 19.59 -22.24
N THR A 355 6.62 19.93 -21.14
CA THR A 355 6.84 19.30 -19.82
C THR A 355 5.96 18.07 -19.61
N ARG A 356 6.40 17.16 -18.73
CA ARG A 356 5.57 16.02 -18.28
C ARG A 356 4.26 16.45 -17.60
N HIS A 357 4.22 17.66 -17.02
CA HIS A 357 3.02 18.19 -16.41
C HIS A 357 1.92 18.48 -17.45
N ALA A 358 2.29 19.01 -18.62
CA ALA A 358 1.34 19.25 -19.71
C ALA A 358 0.70 17.94 -20.22
N HIS A 359 1.49 16.87 -20.27
CA HIS A 359 1.07 15.54 -20.71
C HIS A 359 0.59 14.62 -19.58
N ALA A 360 0.39 15.14 -18.36
CA ALA A 360 0.05 14.29 -17.22
C ALA A 360 -1.22 13.48 -17.46
N TRP A 361 -2.26 14.04 -18.06
CA TRP A 361 -3.51 13.29 -18.31
C TRP A 361 -3.33 12.10 -19.28
N GLU A 362 -2.42 12.23 -20.25
CA GLU A 362 -2.18 11.20 -21.25
C GLU A 362 -1.69 9.90 -20.60
N THR A 363 -0.93 10.01 -19.50
CA THR A 363 -0.49 8.82 -18.75
C THR A 363 -1.67 8.05 -18.14
N LEU A 364 -2.77 8.72 -17.82
CA LEU A 364 -3.98 8.05 -17.35
C LEU A 364 -4.72 7.39 -18.50
N THR A 365 -4.86 8.06 -19.64
CA THR A 365 -5.54 7.48 -20.80
C THR A 365 -4.80 6.27 -21.37
N ASP A 366 -3.47 6.30 -21.40
CA ASP A 366 -2.65 5.18 -21.85
C ASP A 366 -2.81 3.94 -20.95
N LEU A 367 -3.12 4.17 -19.68
CA LEU A 367 -3.39 3.13 -18.69
C LEU A 367 -4.89 2.81 -18.52
N SER A 368 -5.78 3.49 -19.25
CA SER A 368 -7.25 3.41 -19.08
C SER A 368 -7.72 3.75 -17.65
N ARG A 369 -7.10 4.76 -17.02
CA ARG A 369 -7.33 5.21 -15.64
C ARG A 369 -7.90 6.64 -15.57
N GLU A 370 -8.44 7.16 -16.66
CA GLU A 370 -8.98 8.53 -16.71
C GLU A 370 -10.20 8.76 -15.79
N PHE A 371 -10.77 7.68 -15.22
CA PHE A 371 -11.86 7.70 -14.24
C PHE A 371 -11.41 7.38 -12.80
N ASP A 372 -10.11 7.13 -12.59
CA ASP A 372 -9.56 6.90 -11.25
C ASP A 372 -9.45 8.24 -10.50
N ARG A 373 -10.34 8.42 -9.54
CA ARG A 373 -10.47 9.65 -8.74
C ARG A 373 -9.32 9.87 -7.77
N ASP A 374 -8.48 8.86 -7.53
CA ASP A 374 -7.25 9.05 -6.75
C ASP A 374 -6.12 9.59 -7.63
N CYS A 375 -6.17 9.37 -8.95
CA CYS A 375 -5.22 9.94 -9.90
C CYS A 375 -5.61 11.36 -10.34
N THR A 376 -6.89 11.66 -10.43
CA THR A 376 -7.40 12.95 -10.93
C THR A 376 -6.81 14.20 -10.24
N PRO A 377 -6.62 14.27 -8.90
CA PRO A 377 -6.06 15.45 -8.25
C PRO A 377 -4.71 15.90 -8.80
N CYS A 378 -3.86 14.94 -9.20
CA CYS A 378 -2.50 15.20 -9.68
C CYS A 378 -2.35 15.20 -11.20
N HIS A 379 -3.43 14.90 -11.91
CA HIS A 379 -3.45 14.85 -13.36
C HIS A 379 -4.42 15.89 -13.97
N SER A 380 -5.04 16.74 -13.15
CA SER A 380 -5.98 17.76 -13.62
C SER A 380 -5.86 19.07 -12.84
N VAL A 381 -6.49 20.13 -13.33
CA VAL A 381 -6.51 21.44 -12.68
C VAL A 381 -7.73 21.57 -11.79
N GLY A 382 -7.50 21.83 -10.50
CA GLY A 382 -8.57 22.27 -9.61
C GLY A 382 -9.63 21.22 -9.29
N PHE A 383 -9.30 19.93 -9.37
CA PHE A 383 -10.18 18.87 -8.90
C PHE A 383 -10.59 19.12 -7.42
N TYR A 384 -11.87 18.86 -7.10
CA TYR A 384 -12.55 19.25 -5.85
C TYR A 384 -12.66 20.76 -5.56
N LYS A 385 -12.11 21.65 -6.39
CA LYS A 385 -12.28 23.09 -6.25
C LYS A 385 -13.49 23.56 -7.06
N ASN A 386 -14.22 24.54 -6.54
CA ASN A 386 -15.37 25.11 -7.25
C ASN A 386 -14.93 25.69 -8.61
N GLY A 387 -15.51 25.16 -9.69
CA GLY A 387 -15.20 25.56 -11.07
C GLY A 387 -13.93 24.96 -11.66
N GLY A 388 -13.29 23.99 -10.99
CA GLY A 388 -12.15 23.24 -11.52
C GLY A 388 -12.58 21.98 -12.29
N PHE A 389 -11.63 21.07 -12.54
CA PHE A 389 -11.89 19.85 -13.30
C PHE A 389 -13.02 19.03 -12.66
N GLU A 390 -14.05 18.73 -13.47
CA GLU A 390 -15.17 17.87 -13.10
C GLU A 390 -15.02 16.49 -13.74
N ASN A 391 -14.88 16.46 -15.08
CA ASN A 391 -14.62 15.24 -15.86
C ASN A 391 -14.21 15.62 -17.30
N VAL A 392 -13.77 14.63 -18.07
CA VAL A 392 -13.30 14.80 -19.46
C VAL A 392 -14.38 15.26 -20.45
N VAL A 393 -15.66 15.18 -20.10
CA VAL A 393 -16.76 15.65 -20.96
C VAL A 393 -17.13 17.10 -20.65
N ALA A 394 -17.25 17.44 -19.36
CA ALA A 394 -17.67 18.77 -18.90
C ALA A 394 -16.53 19.80 -18.96
N THR A 395 -15.31 19.38 -18.61
CA THR A 395 -14.13 20.25 -18.48
C THR A 395 -12.89 19.65 -19.14
N PRO A 396 -12.93 19.25 -20.43
CA PRO A 396 -11.77 18.64 -21.11
C PRO A 396 -10.53 19.54 -21.12
N HIS A 397 -10.74 20.85 -21.19
CA HIS A 397 -9.67 21.87 -21.19
C HIS A 397 -8.92 21.99 -19.86
N LEU A 398 -9.36 21.32 -18.78
CA LEU A 398 -8.70 21.29 -17.47
C LEU A 398 -7.94 19.98 -17.20
N THR A 399 -7.76 19.14 -18.21
CA THR A 399 -6.92 17.94 -18.14
C THR A 399 -5.43 18.29 -18.14
N GLY A 400 -4.61 17.55 -17.41
CA GLY A 400 -3.18 17.81 -17.22
C GLY A 400 -2.87 18.72 -16.05
N VAL A 401 -1.59 18.87 -15.73
CA VAL A 401 -1.10 19.83 -14.73
C VAL A 401 -0.69 21.10 -15.46
N GLN A 402 -1.50 22.15 -15.31
CA GLN A 402 -1.41 23.37 -16.14
C GLN A 402 -0.92 24.59 -15.34
N CYS A 403 -0.92 25.76 -15.98
CA CYS A 403 -0.51 27.03 -15.37
C CYS A 403 -1.20 27.29 -14.01
N GLU A 404 -2.51 27.03 -13.93
CA GLU A 404 -3.30 27.29 -12.72
C GLU A 404 -3.06 26.26 -11.59
N SER A 405 -2.34 25.15 -11.86
CA SER A 405 -1.85 24.24 -10.82
C SER A 405 -0.70 24.86 -10.01
N CYS A 406 0.05 25.80 -10.60
CA CYS A 406 1.16 26.50 -9.95
C CYS A 406 0.81 27.94 -9.57
N HIS A 407 0.05 28.64 -10.42
CA HIS A 407 -0.30 30.05 -10.25
C HIS A 407 -1.67 30.27 -9.61
N GLY A 408 -2.47 29.21 -9.47
CA GLY A 408 -3.82 29.27 -8.95
C GLY A 408 -4.83 29.84 -9.95
N ASN A 409 -6.04 30.09 -9.46
CA ASN A 409 -7.17 30.60 -10.23
C ASN A 409 -6.79 31.89 -10.99
N ALA A 410 -6.95 31.85 -12.32
CA ALA A 410 -6.62 32.96 -13.22
C ALA A 410 -7.86 33.72 -13.73
N ALA A 411 -9.07 33.41 -13.27
CA ALA A 411 -10.29 34.04 -13.78
C ALA A 411 -10.34 35.56 -13.59
N GLY A 412 -9.73 36.08 -12.51
CA GLY A 412 -9.55 37.53 -12.33
C GLY A 412 -8.52 38.10 -13.30
N HIS A 413 -7.37 37.43 -13.39
CA HIS A 413 -6.21 37.84 -14.21
C HIS A 413 -6.53 37.94 -15.70
N VAL A 414 -7.28 36.96 -16.25
CA VAL A 414 -7.68 36.97 -17.66
C VAL A 414 -8.59 38.17 -18.00
N ARG A 415 -9.36 38.68 -17.04
CA ARG A 415 -10.23 39.85 -17.24
C ARG A 415 -9.52 41.17 -17.01
N ASP A 416 -8.54 41.17 -16.11
CA ASP A 416 -7.77 42.33 -15.71
C ASP A 416 -6.31 41.91 -15.42
N PRO A 417 -5.35 42.21 -16.32
CA PRO A 417 -3.95 41.85 -16.16
C PRO A 417 -3.30 42.39 -14.88
N ASP A 418 -3.85 43.43 -14.26
CA ASP A 418 -3.34 43.98 -13.00
C ASP A 418 -3.69 43.08 -11.79
N VAL A 419 -4.68 42.19 -11.93
CA VAL A 419 -5.03 41.19 -10.92
C VAL A 419 -4.12 39.98 -11.07
N ARG A 420 -3.26 39.70 -10.08
CA ARG A 420 -2.39 38.52 -10.12
C ARG A 420 -3.17 37.23 -9.82
N PRO A 421 -2.79 36.09 -10.44
CA PRO A 421 -3.27 34.77 -10.03
C PRO A 421 -3.02 34.48 -8.55
N GLY A 422 -3.89 33.66 -7.95
CA GLY A 422 -4.06 33.55 -6.49
C GLY A 422 -2.98 32.78 -5.70
N VAL A 423 -1.83 32.46 -6.28
CA VAL A 423 -0.74 31.75 -5.58
C VAL A 423 0.52 32.62 -5.56
N GLU A 424 1.00 32.93 -4.36
CA GLU A 424 2.21 33.75 -4.17
C GLU A 424 3.50 32.94 -4.30
N ASP A 425 3.53 31.70 -3.79
CA ASP A 425 4.67 30.78 -3.91
C ASP A 425 4.23 29.43 -4.49
N ALA A 426 4.47 29.26 -5.78
CA ALA A 426 4.17 28.04 -6.51
C ALA A 426 4.96 26.82 -6.01
N ARG A 427 6.13 27.00 -5.36
CA ARG A 427 6.91 25.87 -4.82
C ARG A 427 6.15 25.14 -3.71
N SER A 428 5.35 25.87 -2.94
CA SER A 428 4.57 25.31 -1.85
C SER A 428 3.55 24.27 -2.32
N LEU A 429 3.12 24.33 -3.59
CA LEU A 429 2.10 23.45 -4.17
C LEU A 429 2.66 22.14 -4.70
N CYS A 430 3.98 22.03 -4.90
CA CYS A 430 4.56 20.81 -5.47
C CYS A 430 4.28 19.58 -4.60
N ARG A 431 4.26 19.76 -3.28
CA ARG A 431 4.04 18.66 -2.32
C ARG A 431 2.59 18.20 -2.23
N ASP A 432 1.64 18.89 -2.87
CA ASP A 432 0.27 18.40 -3.01
C ASP A 432 0.24 17.09 -3.81
N CYS A 433 1.19 16.92 -4.75
CA CYS A 433 1.32 15.74 -5.60
C CYS A 433 2.66 15.01 -5.49
N HIS A 434 3.70 15.69 -4.99
CA HIS A 434 5.01 15.11 -4.72
C HIS A 434 5.28 15.06 -3.22
N ASN A 435 4.53 14.23 -2.52
CA ASN A 435 4.78 13.93 -1.11
C ASN A 435 5.51 12.58 -0.96
N GLU A 436 5.72 12.13 0.28
CA GLU A 436 6.44 10.88 0.60
C GLU A 436 5.85 9.66 -0.12
N ASP A 437 4.56 9.69 -0.44
CA ASP A 437 3.83 8.59 -1.04
C ASP A 437 3.99 8.50 -2.56
N GLN A 438 3.96 9.62 -3.27
CA GLN A 438 4.10 9.65 -4.73
C GLN A 438 5.50 10.04 -5.20
N SER A 439 6.35 10.62 -4.36
CA SER A 439 7.72 11.02 -4.73
C SER A 439 8.61 11.17 -3.48
N PRO A 440 9.05 10.05 -2.86
CA PRO A 440 9.78 10.08 -1.59
C PRO A 440 11.11 10.85 -1.64
N ASP A 441 11.79 10.85 -2.80
CA ASP A 441 13.05 11.57 -3.02
C ASP A 441 12.85 12.96 -3.65
N PHE A 442 11.63 13.50 -3.58
CA PHE A 442 11.32 14.78 -4.18
C PHE A 442 11.96 15.96 -3.44
N GLU A 443 12.92 16.56 -4.12
CA GLU A 443 13.59 17.78 -3.71
C GLU A 443 13.12 18.98 -4.55
N VAL A 444 12.31 19.84 -3.94
CA VAL A 444 11.64 20.98 -4.60
C VAL A 444 12.63 21.79 -5.45
N GLU A 445 13.80 22.14 -4.90
CA GLU A 445 14.75 23.02 -5.57
C GLU A 445 15.49 22.36 -6.74
N ALA A 446 15.64 21.04 -6.71
CA ALA A 446 16.23 20.30 -7.81
C ALA A 446 15.25 20.19 -8.99
N PHE A 447 13.98 19.90 -8.70
CA PHE A 447 12.94 19.75 -9.70
C PHE A 447 12.44 21.08 -10.26
N TRP A 448 12.39 22.13 -9.42
CA TRP A 448 11.95 23.46 -9.82
C TRP A 448 12.70 23.97 -11.05
N LYS A 449 14.02 23.73 -11.11
CA LYS A 449 14.87 24.14 -12.24
C LYS A 449 14.46 23.54 -13.59
N ARG A 450 13.66 22.47 -13.61
CA ARG A 450 13.18 21.80 -14.83
C ARG A 450 11.93 22.45 -15.41
N ILE A 451 11.21 23.23 -14.60
CA ILE A 451 9.91 23.84 -14.96
C ILE A 451 9.93 25.37 -14.83
N ASP A 452 10.97 25.93 -14.24
CA ASP A 452 11.16 27.37 -14.08
C ASP A 452 11.33 28.05 -15.45
N HIS A 453 10.44 28.99 -15.74
CA HIS A 453 10.43 29.79 -16.95
C HIS A 453 10.86 31.25 -16.68
N GLY A 454 11.41 31.53 -15.49
CA GLY A 454 12.00 32.83 -15.13
C GLY A 454 11.00 33.99 -15.09
N PRO A 455 11.44 35.18 -14.63
CA PRO A 455 10.62 36.39 -14.71
C PRO A 455 10.45 36.82 -16.19
N GLY A 456 9.22 36.75 -16.69
CA GLY A 456 8.88 37.14 -18.06
C GLY A 456 9.00 36.04 -19.12
N GLY A 457 9.20 34.78 -18.74
CA GLY A 457 9.07 33.64 -19.66
C GLY A 457 10.28 33.26 -20.51
N ALA A 458 11.46 33.82 -20.23
CA ALA A 458 12.68 33.41 -20.93
C ALA A 458 13.21 32.08 -20.35
N PRO A 459 13.39 31.02 -21.16
CA PRO A 459 13.80 29.71 -20.67
C PRO A 459 15.18 29.77 -20.01
N ALA A 460 15.24 29.38 -18.73
CA ALA A 460 16.49 29.17 -18.03
C ALA A 460 17.12 27.84 -18.51
N GLY A 461 17.76 27.88 -19.69
CA GLY A 461 18.68 26.84 -20.16
C GLY A 461 18.05 25.46 -20.36
N ALA A 462 17.67 25.17 -21.61
CA ALA A 462 17.38 23.81 -22.06
C ALA A 462 18.60 22.89 -21.81
N VAL A 463 18.63 22.20 -20.67
CA VAL A 463 19.46 21.02 -20.47
C VAL A 463 18.72 19.85 -21.09
N LYS A 464 18.98 19.60 -22.38
CA LYS A 464 18.68 18.31 -23.00
C LYS A 464 19.57 17.26 -22.32
N GLY A 465 18.99 16.45 -21.43
CA GLY A 465 19.67 15.34 -20.76
C GLY A 465 18.72 14.17 -20.54
N ARG A 466 19.04 13.07 -21.23
CA ARG A 466 18.40 11.74 -21.30
C ARG A 466 17.71 11.21 -20.06
#